data_AF-A0A0D3ACN9-F1
#
_entry.id   AF-A0A0D3ACN9-F1
#
_cell.length_a   1.000
_cell.length_b   1.000
_cell.length_c   1.000
_cell.angle_alpha   90.00
_cell.angle_beta   90.00
_cell.angle_gamma   90.00
#
_symmetry.space_group_name_H-M   'P 1'
#
loop_
_entity.id
_entity.type
_entity.pdbx_description
1 polymer ?
#
loop_
_entity_poly.entity_id
_entity_poly.type
_entity_poly.pdbx_seq_one_letter_code
_entity_poly.pdbx_strand_id
1 'polypeptide(L)'
;MDLFRDFWRKHRRKILVTTTCLGSGLLIYKLYNAHTRNLADLERELANERHNDELIKAQMKAHFETIQMIADTTTLPHALHHLSSRIVEEINVSSVMEKLSRGKGTLVPSEKLHLWSELKILSFTRMVVTLWSVTMLSLYIRVQVNILGRHLYIDTARGLASSHLLEELDLIDREDEQKFLTSADYLATNSMPSLISHVKSAVKEVLKGKQLKDVLTTRTLEETVIRILGLFMSTGSPHHWIDYLMMPQDTTTDVSSSDATVTKFHLLVTETREVLTSNEFTDVVEIALKSCTVALVEEMETQPGLATGIQLAKLLPQIEKTVPEISAVPDKNRFLQLIRDLPQAVMATNNGDVLMLEAAPEASKPWASAANAEVIDALPYIDDDYGNPLIKAEVDRLVEEEMRRSSRKPADFLKELPPLPKFDFENCPVLAKEYERVRAGKPPVRIDFESRYKLELPPASKKNDDAAWKQYLQKNQRSLQQKMIELENLEMMSKQGPELWRQNNHRLEVFLTRMQKLAQEQNEEIEKVNRERKYHQQTTAYELNALSQEWRQLCLKNMEIQSACVVLETKIDAFKKEAAERGWNLEEKLESAKPLQPQ
;
A
#
# COMPACT_ATOMS: atom_id res chain seq x y z
N MET A 1 53.36 -44.98 48.91
CA MET A 1 52.15 -45.28 48.11
C MET A 1 51.02 -45.90 48.95
N ASP A 2 51.31 -46.55 50.09
CA ASP A 2 50.28 -47.22 50.90
C ASP A 2 49.39 -46.29 51.74
N LEU A 3 49.93 -45.18 52.25
CA LEU A 3 49.17 -44.17 53.02
C LEU A 3 48.01 -43.54 52.23
N PHE A 4 48.23 -43.22 50.95
CA PHE A 4 47.17 -42.71 50.07
C PHE A 4 46.13 -43.77 49.74
N ARG A 5 46.53 -45.05 49.66
CA ARG A 5 45.64 -46.17 49.34
C ARG A 5 44.70 -46.48 50.50
N ASP A 6 45.19 -46.41 51.74
CA ASP A 6 44.39 -46.63 52.94
C ASP A 6 43.47 -45.46 53.26
N PHE A 7 43.95 -44.22 53.06
CA PHE A 7 43.12 -43.02 53.18
C PHE A 7 41.98 -43.03 52.14
N TRP A 8 42.30 -43.37 50.88
CA TRP A 8 41.32 -43.51 49.82
C TRP A 8 40.30 -44.61 50.16
N ARG A 9 40.75 -45.77 50.65
CA ARG A 9 39.86 -46.88 51.02
C ARG A 9 38.91 -46.52 52.16
N LYS A 10 39.39 -45.78 53.17
CA LYS A 10 38.60 -45.39 54.35
C LYS A 10 37.64 -44.23 54.08
N HIS A 11 37.98 -43.32 53.16
CA HIS A 11 37.20 -42.10 52.90
C HIS A 11 36.54 -42.04 51.52
N ARG A 12 36.65 -43.09 50.69
CA ARG A 12 36.11 -43.16 49.31
C ARG A 12 34.66 -42.67 49.19
N ARG A 13 33.78 -43.13 50.09
CA ARG A 13 32.36 -42.75 50.08
C ARG A 13 32.15 -41.28 50.44
N LYS A 14 32.91 -40.76 51.42
CA LYS A 14 32.80 -39.36 51.86
C LYS A 14 33.29 -38.41 50.77
N ILE A 15 34.44 -38.72 50.15
CA ILE A 15 35.02 -37.92 49.06
C ILE A 15 34.07 -37.90 47.85
N LEU A 16 33.54 -39.06 47.45
CA LEU A 16 32.62 -39.15 46.31
C LEU A 16 31.36 -38.30 46.54
N VAL A 17 30.74 -38.40 47.73
CA VAL A 17 29.55 -37.60 48.07
C VAL A 17 29.86 -36.10 48.10
N THR A 18 30.99 -35.68 48.67
CA THR A 18 31.36 -34.25 48.69
C THR A 18 31.66 -33.70 47.30
N THR A 19 32.34 -34.47 46.45
CA THR A 19 32.65 -34.07 45.07
C THR A 19 31.37 -34.03 44.23
N THR A 20 30.44 -34.96 44.42
CA THR A 20 29.13 -34.93 43.76
C THR A 20 28.30 -33.73 44.20
N CYS A 21 28.21 -33.42 45.49
CA CYS A 21 27.47 -32.24 45.98
C CYS A 21 28.08 -30.90 45.50
N LEU A 22 29.40 -30.77 45.54
CA LEU A 22 30.09 -29.56 45.06
C LEU A 22 29.96 -29.42 43.54
N GLY A 23 30.09 -30.54 42.81
CA GLY A 23 29.90 -30.59 41.36
C GLY A 23 28.47 -30.22 40.97
N SER A 24 27.46 -30.78 41.64
CA SER A 24 26.06 -30.46 41.37
C SER A 24 25.73 -29.01 41.73
N GLY A 25 26.27 -28.48 42.83
CA GLY A 25 26.09 -27.08 43.21
C GLY A 25 26.68 -26.09 42.20
N LEU A 26 27.89 -26.36 41.69
CA LEU A 26 28.52 -25.54 40.65
C LEU A 26 27.77 -25.63 39.31
N LEU A 27 27.23 -26.80 38.98
CA LEU A 27 26.47 -27.03 37.75
C LEU A 27 25.13 -26.30 37.81
N ILE A 28 24.41 -26.38 38.94
CA ILE A 28 23.17 -25.61 39.19
C ILE A 28 23.46 -24.11 39.17
N TYR A 29 24.53 -23.64 39.82
CA TYR A 29 24.91 -22.23 39.79
C TYR A 29 25.24 -21.74 38.37
N LYS A 30 25.96 -22.53 37.57
CA LYS A 30 26.24 -22.22 36.17
C LYS A 30 24.96 -22.16 35.33
N LEU A 31 24.04 -23.11 35.50
CA LEU A 31 22.77 -23.14 34.80
C LEU A 31 21.89 -21.95 35.19
N TYR A 32 21.82 -21.62 36.49
CA TYR A 32 21.09 -20.46 36.99
C TYR A 32 21.65 -19.16 36.42
N ASN A 33 22.97 -18.98 36.42
CA ASN A 33 23.64 -17.79 35.89
C ASN A 33 23.50 -17.68 34.35
N ALA A 34 23.50 -18.81 33.64
CA ALA A 34 23.21 -18.82 32.19
C ALA A 34 21.75 -18.44 31.92
N HIS A 35 20.80 -18.95 32.71
CA HIS A 35 19.38 -18.64 32.56
C HIS A 35 19.07 -17.16 32.87
N THR A 36 19.67 -16.60 33.92
CA THR A 36 19.49 -15.17 34.26
C THR A 36 20.09 -14.24 33.21
N ARG A 37 21.21 -14.61 32.58
CA ARG A 37 21.76 -13.84 31.45
C ARG A 37 20.85 -13.89 30.23
N ASN A 38 20.39 -15.08 29.86
CA ASN A 38 19.45 -15.23 28.75
C ASN A 38 18.17 -14.42 28.98
N LEU A 39 17.60 -14.46 30.19
CA LEU A 39 16.44 -13.63 30.55
C LEU A 39 16.73 -12.14 30.39
N ALA A 40 17.87 -11.66 30.89
CA ALA A 40 18.26 -10.26 30.75
C ALA A 40 18.52 -9.85 29.29
N ASP A 41 18.99 -10.78 28.45
CA ASP A 41 19.20 -10.54 27.01
C ASP A 41 17.85 -10.47 26.28
N LEU A 42 16.91 -11.39 26.57
CA LEU A 42 15.54 -11.35 26.03
C LEU A 42 14.80 -10.07 26.47
N GLU A 43 14.94 -9.64 27.72
CA GLU A 43 14.34 -8.39 28.21
C GLU A 43 14.89 -7.16 27.47
N ARG A 44 16.19 -7.15 27.13
CA ARG A 44 16.79 -6.07 26.33
C ARG A 44 16.33 -6.10 24.89
N GLU A 45 16.22 -7.28 24.29
CA GLU A 45 15.74 -7.44 22.92
C GLU A 45 14.29 -6.96 22.80
N LEU A 46 13.43 -7.38 23.73
CA LEU A 46 12.04 -6.96 23.79
C LEU A 46 11.88 -5.46 24.10
N ALA A 47 12.78 -4.87 24.90
CA ALA A 47 12.83 -3.43 25.12
C ALA A 47 13.26 -2.66 23.86
N ASN A 48 14.22 -3.20 23.09
CA ASN A 48 14.65 -2.62 21.82
C ASN A 48 13.55 -2.71 20.76
N GLU A 49 12.83 -3.83 20.68
CA GLU A 49 11.68 -3.99 19.79
C GLU A 49 10.58 -2.97 20.12
N ARG A 50 10.19 -2.85 21.40
CA ARG A 50 9.22 -1.83 21.83
C ARG A 50 9.70 -0.42 21.49
N HIS A 51 10.97 -0.11 21.71
CA HIS A 51 11.53 1.20 21.39
C HIS A 51 11.52 1.48 19.88
N ASN A 52 11.85 0.49 19.07
CA ASN A 52 11.79 0.60 17.61
C ASN A 52 10.34 0.78 17.13
N ASP A 53 9.39 0.03 17.68
CA ASP A 53 7.96 0.18 17.37
C ASP A 53 7.44 1.57 17.75
N GLU A 54 7.85 2.10 18.91
CA GLU A 54 7.54 3.46 19.34
C GLU A 54 8.13 4.50 18.38
N LEU A 55 9.35 4.29 17.90
CA LEU A 55 10.03 5.18 16.95
C LEU A 55 9.33 5.17 15.59
N ILE A 56 8.97 3.99 15.07
CA ILE A 56 8.21 3.84 13.82
C ILE A 56 6.85 4.52 13.96
N LYS A 57 6.12 4.28 15.05
CA LYS A 57 4.84 4.95 15.33
C LYS A 57 4.99 6.47 15.43
N ALA A 58 6.04 6.96 16.09
CA ALA A 58 6.30 8.39 16.20
C ALA A 58 6.62 9.02 14.83
N GLN A 59 7.46 8.36 14.02
CA GLN A 59 7.79 8.80 12.67
C GLN A 59 6.56 8.81 11.76
N MET A 60 5.75 7.76 11.81
CA MET A 60 4.51 7.65 11.04
C MET A 60 3.50 8.73 11.45
N LYS A 61 3.37 8.98 12.75
CA LYS A 61 2.54 10.07 13.28
C LYS A 61 3.03 11.44 12.81
N ALA A 62 4.34 11.69 12.85
CA ALA A 62 4.92 12.96 12.38
C ALA A 62 4.72 13.18 10.86
N HIS A 63 4.86 12.11 10.07
CA HIS A 63 4.59 12.14 8.63
C HIS A 63 3.12 12.46 8.35
N PHE A 64 2.21 11.76 9.05
CA PHE A 64 0.77 12.02 8.97
C PHE A 64 0.39 13.46 9.36
N GLU A 65 0.94 13.98 10.46
CA GLU A 65 0.71 15.37 10.89
C GLU A 65 1.21 16.38 9.85
N THR A 66 2.35 16.10 9.21
CA THR A 66 2.89 16.93 8.12
C THR A 66 1.97 16.92 6.90
N ILE A 67 1.48 15.75 6.50
CA ILE A 67 0.53 15.57 5.39
C ILE A 67 -0.77 16.34 5.62
N GLN A 68 -1.36 16.20 6.82
CA GLN A 68 -2.58 16.92 7.19
C GLN A 68 -2.36 18.43 7.21
N MET A 69 -1.19 18.87 7.71
CA MET A 69 -0.81 20.28 7.68
C MET A 69 -0.67 20.82 6.25
N ILE A 70 -0.11 20.06 5.30
CA ILE A 70 -0.03 20.46 3.88
C ILE A 70 -1.43 20.57 3.27
N ALA A 71 -2.32 19.59 3.55
CA ALA A 71 -3.70 19.62 3.09
C ALA A 71 -4.43 20.88 3.57
N ASP A 72 -4.33 21.19 4.87
CA ASP A 72 -5.04 22.32 5.49
C ASP A 72 -4.44 23.69 5.09
N THR A 73 -3.11 23.78 4.90
CA THR A 73 -2.42 25.07 4.61
C THR A 73 -2.29 25.41 3.14
N THR A 74 -2.27 24.42 2.25
CA THR A 74 -1.91 24.62 0.84
C THR A 74 -3.00 24.15 -0.10
N THR A 75 -3.36 22.85 -0.06
CA THR A 75 -4.26 22.24 -1.06
C THR A 75 -5.71 22.70 -0.89
N LEU A 76 -6.22 22.66 0.35
CA LEU A 76 -7.61 23.03 0.66
C LEU A 76 -7.91 24.51 0.42
N PRO A 77 -7.10 25.50 0.87
CA PRO A 77 -7.37 26.91 0.58
C PRO A 77 -7.42 27.22 -0.91
N HIS A 78 -6.55 26.61 -1.72
CA HIS A 78 -6.50 26.83 -3.16
C HIS A 78 -7.78 26.33 -3.85
N ALA A 79 -8.13 25.07 -3.62
CA ALA A 79 -9.32 24.46 -4.21
C ALA A 79 -10.62 25.13 -3.70
N LEU A 80 -10.65 25.52 -2.42
CA LEU A 80 -11.79 26.20 -1.82
C LEU A 80 -12.00 27.60 -2.42
N HIS A 81 -10.94 28.36 -2.66
CA HIS A 81 -11.03 29.67 -3.30
C HIS A 81 -11.60 29.55 -4.71
N HIS A 82 -11.13 28.58 -5.49
CA HIS A 82 -11.62 28.30 -6.83
C HIS A 82 -13.12 27.92 -6.81
N LEU A 83 -13.50 26.98 -5.93
CA LEU A 83 -14.89 26.57 -5.74
C LEU A 83 -15.80 27.74 -5.35
N SER A 84 -15.36 28.56 -4.39
CA SER A 84 -16.11 29.73 -3.91
C SER A 84 -16.39 30.74 -5.02
N SER A 85 -15.36 31.08 -5.81
CA SER A 85 -15.50 31.97 -6.98
C SER A 85 -16.54 31.42 -7.95
N ARG A 86 -16.45 30.12 -8.25
CA ARG A 86 -17.34 29.46 -9.21
C ARG A 86 -18.79 29.42 -8.76
N ILE A 87 -19.05 29.16 -7.48
CA ILE A 87 -20.42 29.17 -6.92
C ILE A 87 -21.06 30.55 -7.02
N VAL A 88 -20.28 31.61 -6.78
CA VAL A 88 -20.76 33.01 -6.89
C VAL A 88 -21.10 33.37 -8.34
N GLU A 89 -20.28 32.92 -9.29
CA GLU A 89 -20.50 33.14 -10.72
C GLU A 89 -21.75 32.42 -11.23
N GLU A 90 -21.90 31.14 -10.90
CA GLU A 90 -22.99 30.29 -11.42
C GLU A 90 -24.35 30.56 -10.73
N ILE A 91 -24.35 30.96 -9.45
CA ILE A 91 -25.57 31.23 -8.67
C ILE A 91 -25.68 32.72 -8.32
N ASN A 92 -26.00 33.54 -9.33
CA ASN A 92 -26.07 34.99 -9.18
C ASN A 92 -27.36 35.49 -8.49
N VAL A 93 -27.41 35.38 -7.16
CA VAL A 93 -28.52 35.89 -6.33
C VAL A 93 -28.56 37.42 -6.30
N SER A 94 -27.40 38.08 -6.37
CA SER A 94 -27.26 39.53 -6.34
C SER A 94 -28.03 40.22 -7.47
N SER A 95 -28.04 39.63 -8.67
CA SER A 95 -28.78 40.15 -9.83
C SER A 95 -30.30 40.21 -9.59
N VAL A 96 -30.86 39.22 -8.88
CA VAL A 96 -32.29 39.16 -8.53
C VAL A 96 -32.58 40.14 -7.40
N MET A 97 -31.69 40.23 -6.41
CA MET A 97 -31.80 41.19 -5.31
C MET A 97 -31.75 42.64 -5.81
N GLU A 98 -30.91 42.94 -6.80
CA GLU A 98 -30.84 44.25 -7.46
C GLU A 98 -32.07 44.59 -8.30
N LYS A 99 -32.63 43.62 -9.03
CA LYS A 99 -33.91 43.80 -9.75
C LYS A 99 -35.04 44.12 -8.77
N LEU A 100 -35.03 43.47 -7.60
CA LEU A 100 -35.99 43.69 -6.54
C LEU A 100 -35.83 45.04 -5.84
N SER A 101 -34.60 45.53 -5.69
CA SER A 101 -34.30 46.84 -5.07
C SER A 101 -34.58 48.01 -6.02
N ARG A 102 -34.20 47.89 -7.30
CA ARG A 102 -34.50 48.89 -8.36
C ARG A 102 -35.99 48.98 -8.68
N GLY A 103 -36.73 47.88 -8.53
CA GLY A 103 -38.17 47.81 -8.78
C GLY A 103 -39.08 48.21 -7.61
N LYS A 104 -38.53 48.76 -6.50
CA LYS A 104 -39.34 49.23 -5.36
C LYS A 104 -40.27 50.38 -5.79
N GLY A 105 -41.54 50.04 -6.02
CA GLY A 105 -42.60 51.00 -6.35
C GLY A 105 -43.11 50.93 -7.80
N THR A 106 -42.38 50.27 -8.70
CA THR A 106 -42.67 50.25 -10.16
C THR A 106 -43.08 48.87 -10.68
N LEU A 107 -42.82 47.79 -9.92
CA LEU A 107 -43.12 46.41 -10.34
C LEU A 107 -44.58 46.02 -10.10
N VAL A 108 -45.15 45.27 -11.03
CA VAL A 108 -46.48 44.67 -10.89
C VAL A 108 -46.47 43.67 -9.73
N PRO A 109 -47.53 43.58 -8.89
CA PRO A 109 -47.57 42.66 -7.75
C PRO A 109 -47.29 41.18 -8.10
N SER A 110 -47.69 40.75 -9.31
CA SER A 110 -47.44 39.40 -9.83
C SER A 110 -45.95 39.15 -10.11
N GLU A 111 -45.28 40.10 -10.76
CA GLU A 111 -43.84 40.03 -11.06
C GLU A 111 -43.00 40.05 -9.78
N LYS A 112 -43.42 40.86 -8.79
CA LYS A 112 -42.78 40.91 -7.48
C LYS A 112 -42.85 39.55 -6.77
N LEU A 113 -44.01 38.89 -6.76
CA LEU A 113 -44.17 37.56 -6.16
C LEU A 113 -43.32 36.50 -6.88
N HIS A 114 -43.24 36.56 -8.22
CA HIS A 114 -42.37 35.68 -9.01
C HIS A 114 -40.90 35.87 -8.64
N LEU A 115 -40.41 37.11 -8.59
CA LEU A 115 -39.02 37.43 -8.22
C LEU A 115 -38.68 36.98 -6.79
N TRP A 116 -39.60 37.14 -5.83
CA TRP A 116 -39.39 36.62 -4.47
C TRP A 116 -39.40 35.09 -4.40
N SER A 117 -40.23 34.44 -5.21
CA SER A 117 -40.23 32.97 -5.30
C SER A 117 -38.94 32.46 -5.95
N GLU A 118 -38.46 33.14 -6.98
CA GLU A 118 -37.18 32.84 -7.63
C GLU A 118 -36.02 33.07 -6.66
N LEU A 119 -36.01 34.19 -5.92
CA LEU A 119 -35.04 34.48 -4.88
C LEU A 119 -35.04 33.41 -3.79
N LYS A 120 -36.22 32.96 -3.34
CA LYS A 120 -36.37 31.87 -2.36
C LYS A 120 -35.64 30.61 -2.83
N ILE A 121 -35.89 30.17 -4.08
CA ILE A 121 -35.27 28.96 -4.61
C ILE A 121 -33.76 29.16 -4.77
N LEU A 122 -33.32 30.29 -5.33
CA LEU A 122 -31.90 30.54 -5.59
C LEU A 122 -31.08 30.64 -4.30
N SER A 123 -31.58 31.32 -3.26
CA SER A 123 -30.87 31.44 -1.98
C SER A 123 -30.72 30.11 -1.26
N PHE A 124 -31.77 29.28 -1.24
CA PHE A 124 -31.66 27.93 -0.66
C PHE A 124 -30.77 27.02 -1.50
N THR A 125 -30.83 27.10 -2.83
CA THR A 125 -29.90 26.35 -3.71
C THR A 125 -28.47 26.77 -3.45
N ARG A 126 -28.17 28.07 -3.38
CA ARG A 126 -26.82 28.57 -3.10
C ARG A 126 -26.31 28.07 -1.76
N MET A 127 -27.11 28.20 -0.71
CA MET A 127 -26.78 27.74 0.63
C MET A 127 -26.45 26.25 0.66
N VAL A 128 -27.30 25.41 0.06
CA VAL A 128 -27.12 23.94 0.07
C VAL A 128 -25.94 23.52 -0.82
N VAL A 129 -25.77 24.12 -2.01
CA VAL A 129 -24.63 23.86 -2.89
C VAL A 129 -23.32 24.26 -2.23
N THR A 130 -23.28 25.42 -1.56
CA THR A 130 -22.09 25.85 -0.81
C THR A 130 -21.78 24.89 0.33
N LEU A 131 -22.78 24.57 1.16
CA LEU A 131 -22.59 23.66 2.29
C LEU A 131 -22.08 22.29 1.82
N TRP A 132 -22.75 21.67 0.85
CA TRP A 132 -22.38 20.36 0.35
C TRP A 132 -21.01 20.38 -0.34
N SER A 133 -20.76 21.33 -1.24
CA SER A 133 -19.51 21.37 -2.01
C SER A 133 -18.30 21.62 -1.13
N VAL A 134 -18.41 22.51 -0.13
CA VAL A 134 -17.31 22.79 0.80
C VAL A 134 -17.02 21.56 1.68
N THR A 135 -18.04 20.92 2.22
CA THR A 135 -17.86 19.70 3.03
C THR A 135 -17.26 18.56 2.22
N MET A 136 -17.80 18.28 1.03
CA MET A 136 -17.31 17.18 0.19
C MET A 136 -15.91 17.43 -0.36
N LEU A 137 -15.59 18.66 -0.79
CA LEU A 137 -14.25 19.01 -1.25
C LEU A 137 -13.21 18.85 -0.12
N SER A 138 -13.57 19.25 1.11
CA SER A 138 -12.69 19.07 2.27
C SER A 138 -12.41 17.60 2.58
N LEU A 139 -13.44 16.76 2.58
CA LEU A 139 -13.29 15.31 2.77
C LEU A 139 -12.50 14.66 1.63
N TYR A 140 -12.77 15.05 0.38
CA TYR A 140 -12.08 14.54 -0.80
C TYR A 140 -10.57 14.84 -0.77
N ILE A 141 -10.18 16.09 -0.49
CA ILE A 141 -8.76 16.47 -0.39
C ILE A 141 -8.07 15.68 0.73
N ARG A 142 -8.74 15.43 1.86
CA ARG A 142 -8.19 14.59 2.94
C ARG A 142 -7.95 13.15 2.48
N VAL A 143 -8.87 12.56 1.73
CA VAL A 143 -8.69 11.22 1.14
C VAL A 143 -7.51 11.21 0.17
N GLN A 144 -7.45 12.16 -0.77
CA GLN A 144 -6.37 12.26 -1.75
C GLN A 144 -5.00 12.38 -1.09
N VAL A 145 -4.85 13.32 -0.16
CA VAL A 145 -3.57 13.61 0.48
C VAL A 145 -3.14 12.47 1.42
N ASN A 146 -4.08 11.72 2.02
CA ASN A 146 -3.77 10.50 2.77
C ASN A 146 -3.30 9.34 1.87
N ILE A 147 -4.00 9.09 0.76
CA ILE A 147 -3.60 8.03 -0.20
C ILE A 147 -2.20 8.36 -0.76
N LEU A 148 -2.01 9.59 -1.25
CA LEU A 148 -0.73 10.04 -1.78
C LEU A 148 0.36 10.01 -0.69
N GLY A 149 0.04 10.48 0.50
CA GLY A 149 0.94 10.49 1.65
C GLY A 149 1.41 9.10 2.09
N ARG A 150 0.54 8.09 1.97
CA ARG A 150 0.88 6.68 2.21
C ARG A 150 1.86 6.16 1.17
N HIS A 151 1.61 6.41 -0.12
CA HIS A 151 2.53 6.02 -1.18
C HIS A 151 3.91 6.69 -1.01
N LEU A 152 3.93 7.99 -0.71
CA LEU A 152 5.17 8.73 -0.41
C LEU A 152 5.91 8.20 0.83
N TYR A 153 5.18 7.80 1.88
CA TYR A 153 5.79 7.18 3.06
C TYR A 153 6.47 5.86 2.72
N ILE A 154 5.77 5.00 1.97
CA ILE A 154 6.28 3.70 1.55
C ILE A 154 7.50 3.87 0.64
N ASP A 155 7.45 4.83 -0.29
CA ASP A 155 8.57 5.15 -1.18
C ASP A 155 9.79 5.68 -0.40
N THR A 156 9.55 6.52 0.61
CA THR A 156 10.61 7.04 1.49
C THR A 156 11.23 5.93 2.35
N ALA A 157 10.39 5.05 2.93
CA ALA A 157 10.82 3.91 3.73
C ALA A 157 11.62 2.90 2.90
N ARG A 158 11.19 2.63 1.66
CA ARG A 158 11.92 1.80 0.69
C ARG A 158 13.23 2.44 0.27
N GLY A 159 13.24 3.75 0.00
CA GLY A 159 14.45 4.50 -0.36
C GLY A 159 15.52 4.52 0.75
N LEU A 160 15.10 4.53 2.01
CA LEU A 160 16.00 4.39 3.18
C LEU A 160 16.56 2.96 3.32
N ALA A 161 15.78 1.93 2.97
CA ALA A 161 16.20 0.53 3.01
C ALA A 161 17.12 0.14 1.84
N SER A 162 17.01 0.80 0.67
CA SER A 162 17.75 0.44 -0.54
C SER A 162 18.55 1.63 -1.11
N SER A 163 19.64 2.02 -0.45
CA SER A 163 20.49 3.16 -0.85
C SER A 163 21.33 2.96 -2.15
N HIS A 164 21.12 1.90 -2.95
CA HIS A 164 21.93 1.60 -4.15
C HIS A 164 21.14 1.41 -5.47
N LEU A 165 19.80 1.50 -5.49
CA LEU A 165 18.99 1.31 -6.71
C LEU A 165 17.98 2.45 -6.90
N LEU A 166 18.46 3.70 -6.83
CA LEU A 166 17.61 4.89 -6.93
C LEU A 166 17.08 5.16 -8.36
N GLU A 167 17.60 4.46 -9.37
CA GLU A 167 17.23 4.64 -10.80
C GLU A 167 16.19 3.62 -11.31
N GLU A 168 15.87 2.56 -10.54
CA GLU A 168 14.98 1.47 -10.99
C GLU A 168 13.71 1.35 -10.13
N LEU A 169 13.51 2.26 -9.17
CA LEU A 169 12.31 2.29 -8.35
C LEU A 169 11.16 2.94 -9.14
N ASP A 170 10.06 2.20 -9.23
CA ASP A 170 8.78 2.66 -9.75
C ASP A 170 8.18 3.69 -8.75
N LEU A 171 8.78 4.87 -8.65
CA LEU A 171 8.31 6.02 -7.86
C LEU A 171 7.16 6.74 -8.57
N ILE A 172 6.21 7.32 -7.82
CA ILE A 172 5.20 8.20 -8.42
C ILE A 172 5.93 9.43 -8.99
N ASP A 173 5.76 9.70 -10.29
CA ASP A 173 6.34 10.89 -10.90
C ASP A 173 5.64 12.14 -10.38
N ARG A 174 6.40 13.24 -10.20
CA ARG A 174 5.87 14.53 -9.75
C ARG A 174 4.73 15.03 -10.63
N GLU A 175 4.75 14.71 -11.91
CA GLU A 175 3.65 15.03 -12.82
C GLU A 175 2.36 14.29 -12.45
N ASP A 176 2.44 13.01 -12.07
CA ASP A 176 1.29 12.21 -11.65
C ASP A 176 0.76 12.65 -10.28
N GLU A 177 1.65 13.03 -9.35
CA GLU A 177 1.26 13.66 -8.07
C GLU A 177 0.45 14.94 -8.30
N GLN A 178 0.96 15.82 -9.16
CA GLN A 178 0.30 17.10 -9.48
C GLN A 178 -1.03 16.88 -10.21
N LYS A 179 -1.07 15.98 -11.20
CA LYS A 179 -2.32 15.61 -11.90
C LYS A 179 -3.35 15.07 -10.92
N PHE A 180 -2.94 14.23 -9.97
CA PHE A 180 -3.83 13.66 -8.96
C PHE A 180 -4.42 14.73 -8.05
N LEU A 181 -3.60 15.62 -7.48
CA LEU A 181 -4.08 16.71 -6.61
C LEU A 181 -4.97 17.72 -7.36
N THR A 182 -4.64 18.04 -8.61
CA THR A 182 -5.43 18.97 -9.44
C THR A 182 -6.79 18.37 -9.83
N SER A 183 -7.00 17.05 -9.72
CA SER A 183 -8.31 16.44 -9.98
C SER A 183 -9.41 16.93 -9.03
N ALA A 184 -9.07 17.51 -7.87
CA ALA A 184 -10.02 18.17 -6.97
C ALA A 184 -10.75 19.36 -7.62
N ASP A 185 -10.14 20.00 -8.63
CA ASP A 185 -10.76 21.09 -9.37
C ASP A 185 -11.89 20.61 -10.31
N TYR A 186 -12.05 19.31 -10.51
CA TYR A 186 -13.11 18.74 -11.35
C TYR A 186 -14.50 19.18 -10.90
N LEU A 187 -14.73 19.19 -9.58
CA LEU A 187 -15.99 19.61 -8.98
C LEU A 187 -16.36 21.02 -9.44
N ALA A 188 -15.44 21.98 -9.30
CA ALA A 188 -15.62 23.37 -9.67
C ALA A 188 -15.68 23.57 -11.20
N THR A 189 -14.89 22.82 -11.96
CA THR A 189 -14.70 23.07 -13.39
C THR A 189 -15.80 22.46 -14.26
N ASN A 190 -16.14 21.19 -14.00
CA ASN A 190 -16.97 20.38 -14.89
C ASN A 190 -18.33 20.04 -14.26
N SER A 191 -18.37 19.75 -12.97
CA SER A 191 -19.55 19.18 -12.31
C SER A 191 -20.56 20.22 -11.79
N MET A 192 -20.14 21.48 -11.63
CA MET A 192 -20.97 22.55 -11.06
C MET A 192 -22.36 22.73 -11.71
N PRO A 193 -22.50 22.82 -13.04
CA PRO A 193 -23.81 23.06 -13.65
C PRO A 193 -24.81 21.92 -13.35
N SER A 194 -24.34 20.67 -13.43
CA SER A 194 -25.15 19.48 -13.13
C SER A 194 -25.53 19.42 -11.66
N LEU A 195 -24.58 19.69 -10.75
CA LEU A 195 -24.83 19.76 -9.30
C LEU A 195 -25.91 20.80 -8.98
N ILE A 196 -25.75 22.02 -9.50
CA ILE A 196 -26.70 23.13 -9.25
C ILE A 196 -28.09 22.76 -9.77
N SER A 197 -28.20 22.14 -10.95
CA SER A 197 -29.47 21.71 -11.51
C SER A 197 -30.20 20.71 -10.61
N HIS A 198 -29.50 19.67 -10.14
CA HIS A 198 -30.07 18.63 -9.29
C HIS A 198 -30.41 19.14 -7.88
N VAL A 199 -29.53 19.91 -7.25
CA VAL A 199 -29.83 20.54 -5.95
C VAL A 199 -31.01 21.50 -6.07
N LYS A 200 -31.08 22.30 -7.15
CA LYS A 200 -32.23 23.19 -7.41
C LYS A 200 -33.55 22.43 -7.55
N SER A 201 -33.51 21.23 -8.13
CA SER A 201 -34.68 20.33 -8.21
C SER A 201 -35.12 19.88 -6.81
N ALA A 202 -34.19 19.41 -5.99
CA ALA A 202 -34.46 19.00 -4.61
C ALA A 202 -35.01 20.16 -3.75
N VAL A 203 -34.41 21.35 -3.87
CA VAL A 203 -34.88 22.57 -3.20
C VAL A 203 -36.31 22.93 -3.62
N LYS A 204 -36.64 22.85 -4.91
CA LYS A 204 -37.99 23.11 -5.40
C LYS A 204 -39.02 22.15 -4.81
N GLU A 205 -38.69 20.86 -4.72
CA GLU A 205 -39.61 19.85 -4.19
C GLU A 205 -39.80 19.99 -2.67
N VAL A 206 -38.73 20.24 -1.90
CA VAL A 206 -38.83 20.40 -0.44
C VAL A 206 -39.49 21.72 -0.05
N LEU A 207 -39.26 22.80 -0.80
CA LEU A 207 -39.89 24.10 -0.55
C LEU A 207 -41.28 24.25 -1.18
N LYS A 208 -41.80 23.18 -1.81
CA LYS A 208 -43.16 23.12 -2.36
C LYS A 208 -44.16 23.22 -1.23
N GLY A 209 -44.97 24.28 -1.25
CA GLY A 209 -45.96 24.56 -0.20
C GLY A 209 -45.49 25.51 0.91
N LYS A 210 -44.19 25.84 1.01
CA LYS A 210 -43.71 26.89 1.93
C LYS A 210 -43.87 28.28 1.31
N GLN A 211 -44.65 29.14 1.96
CA GLN A 211 -44.88 30.53 1.56
C GLN A 211 -43.87 31.48 2.19
N LEU A 212 -43.67 32.64 1.55
CA LEU A 212 -42.76 33.70 2.02
C LEU A 212 -43.13 34.29 3.39
N LYS A 213 -44.38 34.11 3.82
CA LYS A 213 -44.91 34.60 5.10
C LYS A 213 -44.75 33.59 6.23
N ASP A 214 -44.39 32.34 5.92
CA ASP A 214 -44.26 31.30 6.93
C ASP A 214 -43.11 31.63 7.88
N VAL A 215 -43.33 31.37 9.17
CA VAL A 215 -42.33 31.58 10.21
C VAL A 215 -41.48 30.31 10.31
N LEU A 216 -40.17 30.46 10.15
CA LEU A 216 -39.20 29.39 10.33
C LEU A 216 -38.42 29.63 11.62
N THR A 217 -38.36 28.60 12.46
CA THR A 217 -37.47 28.52 13.62
C THR A 217 -36.18 27.81 13.22
N THR A 218 -35.11 28.00 14.00
CA THR A 218 -33.82 27.32 13.91
C THR A 218 -33.95 25.83 13.56
N ARG A 219 -34.71 25.09 14.37
CA ARG A 219 -34.93 23.65 14.19
C ARG A 219 -35.63 23.32 12.87
N THR A 220 -36.62 24.10 12.46
CA THR A 220 -37.31 23.86 11.19
C THR A 220 -36.44 24.19 9.98
N LEU A 221 -35.49 25.12 10.11
CA LEU A 221 -34.51 25.43 9.07
C LEU A 221 -33.50 24.27 8.94
N GLU A 222 -32.96 23.80 10.06
CA GLU A 222 -32.08 22.61 10.12
C GLU A 222 -32.75 21.39 9.48
N GLU A 223 -33.96 21.04 9.91
CA GLU A 223 -34.73 19.91 9.36
C GLU A 223 -35.01 20.10 7.85
N THR A 224 -35.23 21.34 7.40
CA THR A 224 -35.43 21.65 5.97
C THR A 224 -34.16 21.43 5.16
N VAL A 225 -33.00 21.90 5.65
CA VAL A 225 -31.71 21.73 4.97
C VAL A 225 -31.29 20.26 4.93
N ILE A 226 -31.42 19.54 6.05
CA ILE A 226 -31.15 18.08 6.11
C ILE A 226 -32.06 17.33 5.13
N ARG A 227 -33.35 17.70 5.03
CA ARG A 227 -34.27 17.06 4.09
C ARG A 227 -33.92 17.34 2.63
N ILE A 228 -33.44 18.55 2.30
CA ILE A 228 -32.95 18.86 0.95
C ILE A 228 -31.72 18.03 0.63
N LEU A 229 -30.74 17.97 1.54
CA LEU A 229 -29.52 17.16 1.38
C LEU A 229 -29.86 15.68 1.25
N GLY A 230 -30.74 15.13 2.09
CA GLY A 230 -31.16 13.74 2.01
C GLY A 230 -31.88 13.39 0.70
N LEU A 231 -32.76 14.29 0.22
CA LEU A 231 -33.42 14.11 -1.08
C LEU A 231 -32.39 14.13 -2.22
N PHE A 232 -31.46 15.08 -2.19
CA PHE A 232 -30.38 15.15 -3.18
C PHE A 232 -29.51 13.88 -3.15
N MET A 233 -29.04 13.45 -1.98
CA MET A 233 -28.17 12.29 -1.82
C MET A 233 -28.83 10.94 -2.21
N SER A 234 -30.17 10.87 -2.15
CA SER A 234 -30.95 9.68 -2.53
C SER A 234 -31.44 9.69 -3.99
N THR A 235 -31.15 10.74 -4.76
CA THR A 235 -31.62 10.86 -6.15
C THR A 235 -30.73 10.07 -7.11
N GLY A 236 -30.99 8.78 -7.30
CA GLY A 236 -30.31 7.97 -8.33
C GLY A 236 -29.76 6.65 -7.80
N SER A 237 -28.61 6.23 -8.32
CA SER A 237 -27.88 5.06 -7.81
C SER A 237 -27.21 5.36 -6.47
N PRO A 238 -26.98 4.33 -5.62
CA PRO A 238 -26.06 4.44 -4.50
C PRO A 238 -24.73 5.04 -5.00
N HIS A 239 -24.20 6.04 -4.30
CA HIS A 239 -22.95 6.73 -4.62
C HIS A 239 -22.92 7.58 -5.91
N HIS A 240 -24.07 7.92 -6.52
CA HIS A 240 -24.13 8.83 -7.69
C HIS A 240 -23.45 10.20 -7.46
N TRP A 241 -23.26 10.59 -6.20
CA TRP A 241 -22.67 11.85 -5.80
C TRP A 241 -21.15 11.87 -6.01
N ILE A 242 -20.51 10.70 -6.14
CA ILE A 242 -19.07 10.57 -6.46
C ILE A 242 -18.78 11.12 -7.85
N ASP A 243 -19.72 10.99 -8.80
CA ASP A 243 -19.56 11.45 -10.18
C ASP A 243 -19.49 12.98 -10.28
N TYR A 244 -19.87 13.72 -9.23
CA TYR A 244 -19.62 15.16 -9.16
C TYR A 244 -18.20 15.50 -8.68
N LEU A 245 -17.55 14.61 -7.93
CA LEU A 245 -16.22 14.81 -7.34
C LEU A 245 -15.09 14.32 -8.25
N MET A 246 -15.36 13.26 -9.03
CA MET A 246 -14.35 12.61 -9.86
C MET A 246 -14.89 12.30 -11.26
N MET A 247 -13.98 12.27 -12.24
CA MET A 247 -14.27 11.88 -13.62
C MET A 247 -14.88 10.45 -13.70
N PRO A 248 -15.94 10.23 -14.50
CA PRO A 248 -16.46 8.89 -14.82
C PRO A 248 -15.43 8.04 -15.58
N GLN A 249 -15.38 6.72 -15.31
CA GLN A 249 -14.42 5.81 -15.94
C GLN A 249 -14.61 5.65 -17.46
N ASP A 250 -15.80 5.91 -17.99
CA ASP A 250 -16.16 5.60 -19.39
C ASP A 250 -15.67 6.64 -20.43
N THR A 251 -14.97 7.70 -20.03
CA THR A 251 -14.46 8.73 -20.95
C THR A 251 -13.05 8.50 -21.50
N THR A 252 -12.43 7.35 -21.24
CA THR A 252 -11.15 6.94 -21.86
C THR A 252 -11.34 6.14 -23.15
N THR A 253 -12.23 6.58 -24.03
CA THR A 253 -12.21 6.18 -25.45
C THR A 253 -12.12 7.44 -26.29
N ASP A 254 -10.88 7.89 -26.54
CA ASP A 254 -10.42 8.45 -27.83
C ASP A 254 -8.98 8.98 -27.75
N VAL A 255 -8.03 8.17 -27.26
CA VAL A 255 -6.62 8.34 -27.63
C VAL A 255 -6.12 7.04 -28.22
N SER A 256 -6.15 7.02 -29.55
CA SER A 256 -5.50 6.04 -30.40
C SER A 256 -3.97 6.07 -30.17
N SER A 257 -3.49 5.36 -29.16
CA SER A 257 -2.08 4.96 -29.07
C SER A 257 -1.95 3.64 -28.33
N SER A 258 -1.43 2.65 -29.04
CA SER A 258 -1.19 1.26 -28.63
C SER A 258 -0.07 1.11 -27.60
N ASP A 259 -0.17 1.74 -26.43
CA ASP A 259 0.85 1.65 -25.38
C ASP A 259 0.34 2.03 -23.97
N ALA A 260 -0.83 1.53 -23.56
CA ALA A 260 -1.39 1.85 -22.25
C ALA A 260 -0.71 1.02 -21.14
N THR A 261 0.53 1.38 -20.79
CA THR A 261 1.01 1.22 -19.42
C THR A 261 0.00 1.95 -18.54
N VAL A 262 -0.73 1.24 -17.68
CA VAL A 262 -1.68 1.87 -16.74
C VAL A 262 -0.88 2.86 -15.89
N THR A 263 -1.03 4.17 -16.16
CA THR A 263 -0.30 5.21 -15.42
C THR A 263 -0.68 5.16 -13.95
N LYS A 264 0.26 5.44 -13.04
CA LYS A 264 0.01 5.40 -11.58
C LYS A 264 -1.07 6.37 -11.16
N PHE A 265 -1.26 7.46 -11.90
CA PHE A 265 -2.42 8.31 -11.78
C PHE A 265 -3.75 7.51 -11.81
N HIS A 266 -3.92 6.56 -12.74
CA HIS A 266 -5.11 5.72 -12.78
C HIS A 266 -5.26 4.84 -11.54
N LEU A 267 -4.15 4.34 -10.99
CA LEU A 267 -4.16 3.56 -9.75
C LEU A 267 -4.63 4.41 -8.56
N LEU A 268 -4.09 5.62 -8.40
CA LEU A 268 -4.50 6.57 -7.35
C LEU A 268 -5.98 6.95 -7.47
N VAL A 269 -6.47 7.20 -8.68
CA VAL A 269 -7.88 7.53 -8.96
C VAL A 269 -8.80 6.33 -8.65
N THR A 270 -8.38 5.12 -9.00
CA THR A 270 -9.15 3.90 -8.74
C THR A 270 -9.25 3.65 -7.24
N GLU A 271 -8.13 3.73 -6.53
CA GLU A 271 -8.08 3.57 -5.07
C GLU A 271 -8.93 4.62 -4.35
N THR A 272 -8.89 5.88 -4.81
CA THR A 272 -9.75 6.94 -4.27
C THR A 272 -11.22 6.61 -4.46
N ARG A 273 -11.60 6.09 -5.64
CA ARG A 273 -12.99 5.67 -5.90
C ARG A 273 -13.44 4.54 -4.98
N GLU A 274 -12.57 3.57 -4.70
CA GLU A 274 -12.85 2.48 -3.74
C GLU A 274 -13.12 3.03 -2.34
N VAL A 275 -12.28 3.95 -1.85
CA VAL A 275 -12.46 4.59 -0.54
C VAL A 275 -13.76 5.39 -0.50
N LEU A 276 -14.08 6.17 -1.53
CA LEU A 276 -15.32 6.97 -1.56
C LEU A 276 -16.59 6.11 -1.66
N THR A 277 -16.50 4.90 -2.19
CA THR A 277 -17.62 3.95 -2.31
C THR A 277 -17.80 3.10 -1.04
N SER A 278 -16.87 3.17 -0.09
CA SER A 278 -16.97 2.44 1.19
C SER A 278 -18.15 2.91 2.04
N ASN A 279 -18.68 1.99 2.85
CA ASN A 279 -19.78 2.28 3.77
C ASN A 279 -19.30 3.21 4.89
N GLU A 280 -18.08 3.01 5.36
CA GLU A 280 -17.43 3.79 6.40
C GLU A 280 -17.29 5.25 5.97
N PHE A 281 -16.86 5.50 4.72
CA PHE A 281 -16.79 6.86 4.20
C PHE A 281 -18.19 7.48 4.01
N THR A 282 -19.19 6.67 3.65
CA THR A 282 -20.58 7.16 3.55
C THR A 282 -21.10 7.64 4.91
N ASP A 283 -20.79 6.92 6.00
CA ASP A 283 -21.12 7.33 7.37
C ASP A 283 -20.40 8.63 7.77
N VAL A 284 -19.11 8.78 7.42
CA VAL A 284 -18.35 10.03 7.63
C VAL A 284 -19.03 11.20 6.93
N VAL A 285 -19.43 11.02 5.67
CA VAL A 285 -20.10 12.07 4.87
C VAL A 285 -21.41 12.48 5.52
N GLU A 286 -22.22 11.53 5.99
CA GLU A 286 -23.50 11.83 6.65
C GLU A 286 -23.28 12.63 7.95
N ILE A 287 -22.35 12.19 8.80
CA ILE A 287 -22.02 12.87 10.06
C ILE A 287 -21.46 14.28 9.79
N ALA A 288 -20.57 14.42 8.80
CA ALA A 288 -19.97 15.69 8.43
C ALA A 288 -21.02 16.69 7.91
N LEU A 289 -21.87 16.27 6.97
CA LEU A 289 -22.93 17.13 6.42
C LEU A 289 -23.92 17.56 7.48
N LYS A 290 -24.32 16.65 8.39
CA LYS A 290 -25.20 16.98 9.51
C LYS A 290 -24.55 17.97 10.47
N SER A 291 -23.28 17.75 10.84
CA SER A 291 -22.53 18.64 11.74
C SER A 291 -22.34 20.03 11.14
N CYS A 292 -22.00 20.11 9.86
CA CYS A 292 -21.88 21.39 9.14
C CYS A 292 -23.25 22.09 9.02
N THR A 293 -24.36 21.34 8.88
CA THR A 293 -25.71 21.92 8.86
C THR A 293 -26.08 22.54 10.20
N VAL A 294 -25.78 21.86 11.32
CA VAL A 294 -26.00 22.40 12.67
C VAL A 294 -25.19 23.69 12.87
N ALA A 295 -23.90 23.65 12.52
CA ALA A 295 -23.03 24.83 12.61
C ALA A 295 -23.52 26.01 11.76
N LEU A 296 -24.10 25.73 10.58
CA LEU A 296 -24.64 26.75 9.69
C LEU A 296 -25.81 27.47 10.35
N VAL A 297 -26.71 26.67 10.92
CA VAL A 297 -27.90 27.18 11.56
C VAL A 297 -27.54 27.98 12.83
N GLU A 298 -26.55 27.52 13.62
CA GLU A 298 -26.01 28.29 14.76
C GLU A 298 -25.38 29.62 14.33
N GLU A 299 -24.62 29.65 13.23
CA GLU A 299 -24.04 30.90 12.71
C GLU A 299 -25.15 31.88 12.31
N MET A 300 -26.24 31.37 11.74
CA MET A 300 -27.42 32.18 11.44
C MET A 300 -28.17 32.66 12.69
N GLU A 301 -28.10 31.95 13.82
CA GLU A 301 -28.69 32.38 15.10
C GLU A 301 -27.99 33.57 15.74
N THR A 302 -26.73 33.83 15.39
CA THR A 302 -26.01 35.03 15.85
C THR A 302 -26.69 36.33 15.37
N GLN A 303 -27.53 36.24 14.32
CA GLN A 303 -28.34 37.35 13.84
C GLN A 303 -29.68 37.44 14.59
N PRO A 304 -30.11 38.65 14.99
CA PRO A 304 -31.26 38.82 15.87
C PRO A 304 -32.57 38.29 15.26
N GLY A 305 -33.24 37.40 16.00
CA GLY A 305 -34.63 36.99 15.76
C GLY A 305 -34.85 35.53 15.35
N LEU A 306 -33.82 34.78 14.91
CA LEU A 306 -34.01 33.43 14.36
C LEU A 306 -34.51 32.42 15.41
N ALA A 307 -33.99 32.52 16.65
CA ALA A 307 -34.39 31.69 17.78
C ALA A 307 -35.88 31.83 18.17
N THR A 308 -36.51 32.97 17.86
CA THR A 308 -37.94 33.23 18.15
C THR A 308 -38.86 33.06 16.93
N GLY A 309 -38.27 32.78 15.75
CA GLY A 309 -38.98 32.58 14.49
C GLY A 309 -38.99 33.81 13.59
N ILE A 310 -38.42 33.68 12.38
CA ILE A 310 -38.38 34.74 11.37
C ILE A 310 -39.21 34.34 10.15
N GLN A 311 -39.88 35.32 9.53
CA GLN A 311 -40.57 35.09 8.25
C GLN A 311 -39.57 34.72 7.15
N LEU A 312 -39.88 33.70 6.35
CA LEU A 312 -39.00 33.21 5.28
C LEU A 312 -38.46 34.33 4.36
N ALA A 313 -39.26 35.34 4.03
CA ALA A 313 -38.78 36.48 3.22
C ALA A 313 -37.65 37.30 3.88
N LYS A 314 -37.60 37.38 5.21
CA LYS A 314 -36.55 38.06 5.98
C LYS A 314 -35.33 37.17 6.22
N LEU A 315 -35.49 35.85 6.08
CA LEU A 315 -34.41 34.88 6.19
C LEU A 315 -33.50 34.86 4.95
N LEU A 316 -34.05 35.12 3.75
CA LEU A 316 -33.28 35.05 2.49
C LEU A 316 -32.04 35.97 2.49
N PRO A 317 -32.12 37.26 2.90
CA PRO A 317 -30.92 38.10 2.98
C PRO A 317 -29.94 37.65 4.06
N GLN A 318 -30.40 36.98 5.13
CA GLN A 318 -29.53 36.45 6.17
C GLN A 318 -28.73 35.25 5.67
N ILE A 319 -29.37 34.36 4.91
CA ILE A 319 -28.72 33.24 4.20
C ILE A 319 -27.61 33.76 3.28
N GLU A 320 -27.89 34.79 2.47
CA GLU A 320 -26.89 35.36 1.57
C GLU A 320 -25.69 36.00 2.30
N LYS A 321 -25.89 36.44 3.54
CA LYS A 321 -24.81 37.00 4.36
C LYS A 321 -23.93 35.90 5.00
N THR A 322 -24.48 34.72 5.28
CA THR A 322 -23.75 33.59 5.88
C THR A 322 -22.99 32.74 4.86
N VAL A 323 -23.45 32.67 3.61
CA VAL A 323 -22.80 31.87 2.54
C VAL A 323 -21.30 32.17 2.37
N PRO A 324 -20.83 33.43 2.34
CA PRO A 324 -19.41 33.74 2.24
C PRO A 324 -18.57 33.30 3.46
N GLU A 325 -19.18 33.17 4.64
CA GLU A 325 -18.51 32.71 5.86
C GLU A 325 -18.26 31.19 5.81
N ILE A 326 -19.15 30.43 5.16
CA ILE A 326 -18.97 28.98 4.91
C ILE A 326 -17.82 28.73 3.93
N SER A 327 -17.63 29.60 2.94
CA SER A 327 -16.57 29.51 1.93
C SER A 327 -15.32 30.33 2.28
N ALA A 328 -15.21 30.81 3.52
CA ALA A 328 -14.06 31.59 3.97
C ALA A 328 -12.80 30.71 4.13
N VAL A 329 -11.63 31.37 4.10
CA VAL A 329 -10.30 30.76 4.21
C VAL A 329 -10.19 29.85 5.46
N PRO A 330 -9.52 28.69 5.38
CA PRO A 330 -9.54 27.64 6.41
C PRO A 330 -9.21 28.08 7.84
N ASP A 331 -8.26 29.02 8.02
CA ASP A 331 -7.77 29.43 9.35
C ASP A 331 -8.83 30.08 10.25
N LYS A 332 -9.94 30.58 9.68
CA LYS A 332 -11.01 31.26 10.41
C LYS A 332 -12.38 30.58 10.27
N ASN A 333 -12.44 29.48 9.53
CA ASN A 333 -13.69 28.86 9.14
C ASN A 333 -14.08 27.77 10.14
N ARG A 334 -15.05 28.07 11.01
CA ARG A 334 -15.60 27.14 12.02
C ARG A 334 -16.09 25.83 11.39
N PHE A 335 -16.60 25.86 10.16
CA PHE A 335 -17.06 24.68 9.44
C PHE A 335 -15.92 23.72 9.09
N LEU A 336 -14.79 24.26 8.65
CA LEU A 336 -13.60 23.46 8.33
C LEU A 336 -12.89 22.95 9.60
N GLN A 337 -12.96 23.71 10.70
CA GLN A 337 -12.50 23.24 12.01
C GLN A 337 -13.32 22.04 12.51
N LEU A 338 -14.65 22.07 12.34
CA LEU A 338 -15.51 20.92 12.69
C LEU A 338 -15.19 19.68 11.86
N ILE A 339 -14.88 19.84 10.58
CA ILE A 339 -14.45 18.73 9.71
C ILE A 339 -13.06 18.22 10.12
N ARG A 340 -12.17 19.11 10.59
CA ARG A 340 -10.84 18.74 11.07
C ARG A 340 -10.89 18.00 12.41
N ASP A 341 -11.73 18.47 13.32
CA ASP A 341 -11.83 18.00 14.70
C ASP A 341 -12.84 16.83 14.84
N LEU A 342 -13.51 16.44 13.74
CA LEU A 342 -14.29 15.21 13.64
C LEU A 342 -13.40 14.03 14.08
N PRO A 343 -13.84 13.19 15.03
CA PRO A 343 -12.97 12.20 15.64
C PRO A 343 -12.29 11.35 14.57
N GLN A 344 -10.95 11.26 14.63
CA GLN A 344 -10.17 10.36 13.77
C GLN A 344 -10.68 8.91 13.82
N ALA A 345 -11.41 8.55 14.88
CA ALA A 345 -12.13 7.29 15.05
C ALA A 345 -13.33 7.06 14.09
N VAL A 346 -13.84 8.09 13.40
CA VAL A 346 -14.86 7.94 12.34
C VAL A 346 -14.20 7.78 10.96
N MET A 347 -12.98 8.30 10.81
CA MET A 347 -12.08 7.97 9.69
C MET A 347 -11.35 6.63 9.92
N ALA A 348 -11.64 5.91 10.99
CA ALA A 348 -11.04 4.64 11.34
C ALA A 348 -12.13 3.57 11.37
N THR A 349 -11.89 2.45 10.71
CA THR A 349 -12.64 1.21 10.93
C THR A 349 -12.57 0.82 12.41
N ASN A 350 -13.62 0.17 12.92
CA ASN A 350 -14.01 -0.13 14.32
C ASN A 350 -12.98 -0.57 15.40
N ASN A 351 -11.66 -0.49 15.21
CA ASN A 351 -10.66 -0.98 16.17
C ASN A 351 -9.61 0.04 16.63
N GLY A 352 -9.67 1.31 16.23
CA GLY A 352 -8.69 2.31 16.71
C GLY A 352 -7.27 2.10 16.17
N ASP A 353 -7.10 1.19 15.22
CA ASP A 353 -5.96 1.18 14.32
C ASP A 353 -6.14 2.34 13.34
N VAL A 354 -5.18 3.27 13.38
CA VAL A 354 -4.99 4.29 12.34
C VAL A 354 -5.10 3.59 10.99
N LEU A 355 -5.86 4.15 10.04
CA LEU A 355 -5.84 3.77 8.61
C LEU A 355 -4.41 3.95 8.04
N MET A 356 -3.49 3.07 8.43
CA MET A 356 -2.63 2.44 7.49
C MET A 356 -3.44 1.24 7.08
N LEU A 357 -3.99 1.27 5.85
CA LEU A 357 -4.36 0.02 5.19
C LEU A 357 -3.25 -0.97 5.52
N GLU A 358 -3.60 -2.08 6.18
CA GLU A 358 -2.79 -3.29 6.11
C GLU A 358 -2.30 -3.35 4.68
N ALA A 359 -0.98 -3.43 4.48
CA ALA A 359 -0.40 -3.51 3.15
C ALA A 359 -1.29 -4.46 2.36
N ALA A 360 -2.01 -3.92 1.36
CA ALA A 360 -2.84 -4.76 0.50
C ALA A 360 -1.94 -5.94 0.12
N PRO A 361 -2.41 -7.20 0.26
CA PRO A 361 -1.60 -8.35 -0.12
C PRO A 361 -1.04 -8.01 -1.50
N GLU A 362 0.29 -7.92 -1.59
CA GLU A 362 1.01 -7.29 -2.70
C GLU A 362 0.20 -7.43 -3.97
N ALA A 363 -0.21 -6.31 -4.59
CA ALA A 363 -0.96 -6.30 -5.85
C ALA A 363 -0.42 -7.44 -6.69
N SER A 364 -1.26 -8.47 -6.84
CA SER A 364 -0.84 -9.82 -7.21
C SER A 364 0.16 -9.72 -8.34
N LYS A 365 1.43 -10.00 -8.03
CA LYS A 365 2.46 -10.15 -9.06
C LYS A 365 1.83 -11.12 -10.08
N PRO A 366 1.77 -10.81 -11.38
CA PRO A 366 1.09 -11.68 -12.34
C PRO A 366 1.65 -13.11 -12.39
N TRP A 367 2.85 -13.34 -11.84
CA TRP A 367 3.45 -14.68 -11.67
C TRP A 367 2.95 -15.44 -10.41
N ALA A 368 2.30 -14.76 -9.47
CA ALA A 368 1.72 -15.32 -8.25
C ALA A 368 0.21 -15.09 -8.24
N SER A 369 -0.51 -15.83 -9.08
CA SER A 369 -1.96 -15.96 -8.94
C SER A 369 -2.26 -16.71 -7.65
N ALA A 370 -2.45 -15.97 -6.55
CA ALA A 370 -2.81 -16.51 -5.24
C ALA A 370 -4.16 -17.27 -5.25
N ALA A 371 -4.94 -17.16 -6.35
CA ALA A 371 -6.21 -17.86 -6.49
C ALA A 371 -6.06 -19.39 -6.60
N ASN A 372 -4.88 -19.90 -7.00
CA ASN A 372 -4.61 -21.33 -7.14
C ASN A 372 -3.25 -21.75 -6.56
N ALA A 373 -2.65 -20.94 -5.68
CA ALA A 373 -1.56 -21.46 -4.85
C ALA A 373 -2.20 -22.46 -3.87
N GLU A 374 -2.30 -23.72 -4.30
CA GLU A 374 -2.37 -24.86 -3.40
C GLU A 374 -1.41 -24.51 -2.26
N VAL A 375 -1.89 -24.50 -1.02
CA VAL A 375 -1.07 -24.14 0.14
C VAL A 375 0.03 -25.20 0.22
N ILE A 376 1.17 -24.93 -0.44
CA ILE A 376 2.34 -25.80 -0.40
C ILE A 376 2.95 -25.60 0.98
N ASP A 377 2.44 -26.35 1.94
CA ASP A 377 2.92 -26.38 3.32
C ASP A 377 4.16 -27.27 3.38
N ALA A 378 5.31 -26.69 3.08
CA ALA A 378 6.61 -27.29 3.32
C ALA A 378 7.20 -26.66 4.59
N LEU A 379 7.67 -27.49 5.54
CA LEU A 379 8.19 -27.03 6.83
C LEU A 379 9.66 -27.49 7.02
N PRO A 380 10.63 -26.82 6.37
CA PRO A 380 12.02 -27.31 6.27
C PRO A 380 12.78 -27.48 7.59
N TYR A 381 12.33 -26.88 8.69
CA TYR A 381 12.98 -27.03 10.02
C TYR A 381 12.46 -28.21 10.83
N ILE A 382 11.40 -28.88 10.37
CA ILE A 382 10.80 -30.06 11.04
C ILE A 382 10.76 -31.28 10.10
N ASP A 383 10.73 -31.05 8.79
CA ASP A 383 10.77 -32.09 7.77
C ASP A 383 12.21 -32.55 7.57
N ASP A 384 12.60 -33.65 8.22
CA ASP A 384 13.98 -34.17 8.14
C ASP A 384 14.32 -34.84 6.79
N ASP A 385 13.31 -35.05 5.94
CA ASP A 385 13.40 -35.81 4.68
C ASP A 385 14.22 -35.09 3.59
N TYR A 386 14.32 -33.76 3.64
CA TYR A 386 15.06 -32.95 2.66
C TYR A 386 16.57 -33.26 2.64
N GLY A 387 17.12 -33.69 3.78
CA GLY A 387 18.54 -34.02 3.91
C GLY A 387 18.92 -35.39 3.34
N ASN A 388 17.94 -36.24 3.00
CA ASN A 388 18.18 -37.61 2.59
C ASN A 388 18.44 -37.72 1.07
N PRO A 389 19.65 -38.14 0.63
CA PRO A 389 19.96 -38.24 -0.80
C PRO A 389 19.07 -39.23 -1.57
N LEU A 390 18.52 -40.26 -0.90
CA LEU A 390 17.63 -41.23 -1.54
C LEU A 390 16.27 -40.62 -1.87
N ILE A 391 15.72 -39.83 -0.95
CA ILE A 391 14.45 -39.12 -1.15
C ILE A 391 14.62 -38.10 -2.27
N LYS A 392 15.72 -37.34 -2.26
CA LYS A 392 16.04 -36.40 -3.34
C LYS A 392 16.08 -37.08 -4.71
N ALA A 393 16.77 -38.22 -4.83
CA ALA A 393 16.86 -38.94 -6.11
C ALA A 393 15.50 -39.43 -6.61
N GLU A 394 14.61 -39.87 -5.71
CA GLU A 394 13.25 -40.27 -6.08
C GLU A 394 12.39 -39.07 -6.47
N VAL A 395 12.48 -37.95 -5.74
CA VAL A 395 11.79 -36.70 -6.09
C VAL A 395 12.26 -36.18 -7.44
N ASP A 396 13.57 -36.13 -7.70
CA ASP A 396 14.13 -35.72 -8.98
C ASP A 396 13.61 -36.62 -10.13
N ARG A 397 13.49 -37.93 -9.88
CA ARG A 397 12.90 -38.88 -10.84
C ARG A 397 11.43 -38.59 -11.13
N LEU A 398 10.64 -38.28 -10.09
CA LEU A 398 9.22 -37.93 -10.23
C LEU A 398 9.05 -36.60 -10.97
N VAL A 399 9.87 -35.60 -10.66
CA VAL A 399 9.87 -34.30 -11.35
C VAL A 399 10.21 -34.48 -12.83
N GLU A 400 11.21 -35.29 -13.17
CA GLU A 400 11.57 -35.55 -14.57
C GLU A 400 10.44 -36.26 -15.35
N GLU A 401 9.77 -37.24 -14.73
CA GLU A 401 8.64 -37.93 -15.35
C GLU A 401 7.44 -36.99 -15.55
N GLU A 402 7.21 -36.06 -14.60
CA GLU A 402 6.17 -35.04 -14.73
C GLU A 402 6.55 -34.01 -15.81
N MET A 403 7.80 -33.56 -15.86
CA MET A 403 8.31 -32.69 -16.93
C MET A 403 8.12 -33.33 -18.30
N ARG A 404 8.33 -34.65 -18.41
CA ARG A 404 8.12 -35.42 -19.66
C ARG A 404 6.64 -35.51 -20.07
N ARG A 405 5.71 -35.54 -19.10
CA ARG A 405 4.26 -35.61 -19.33
C ARG A 405 3.62 -34.24 -19.54
N SER A 406 4.22 -33.20 -18.97
CA SER A 406 3.69 -31.84 -19.01
C SER A 406 3.75 -31.26 -20.43
N SER A 407 2.74 -30.47 -20.78
CA SER A 407 2.68 -29.74 -22.05
C SER A 407 3.44 -28.40 -22.00
N ARG A 408 3.83 -27.94 -20.81
CA ARG A 408 4.56 -26.69 -20.57
C ARG A 408 6.07 -26.96 -20.59
N LYS A 409 6.81 -26.25 -21.43
CA LYS A 409 8.27 -26.34 -21.45
C LYS A 409 8.88 -25.33 -20.48
N PRO A 410 10.11 -25.55 -19.97
CA PRO A 410 10.81 -24.55 -19.15
C PRO A 410 10.91 -23.16 -19.79
N ALA A 411 10.95 -23.08 -21.13
CA ALA A 411 10.97 -21.82 -21.87
C ALA A 411 9.62 -21.07 -21.87
N ASP A 412 8.50 -21.73 -21.55
CA ASP A 412 7.19 -21.08 -21.51
C ASP A 412 7.05 -20.16 -20.29
N PHE A 413 7.74 -20.45 -19.17
CA PHE A 413 7.81 -19.55 -18.01
C PHE A 413 8.45 -18.19 -18.34
N LEU A 414 9.33 -18.14 -19.34
CA LEU A 414 9.94 -16.88 -19.78
C LEU A 414 8.93 -15.94 -20.47
N LYS A 415 7.78 -16.46 -20.92
CA LYS A 415 6.70 -15.63 -21.49
C LYS A 415 5.85 -14.96 -20.41
N GLU A 416 5.85 -15.51 -19.19
CA GLU A 416 5.15 -14.97 -18.03
C GLU A 416 5.97 -13.88 -17.32
N LEU A 417 7.28 -13.81 -17.60
CA LEU A 417 8.17 -12.75 -17.12
C LEU A 417 8.11 -11.52 -18.06
N PRO A 418 8.30 -10.30 -17.52
CA PRO A 418 8.40 -9.11 -18.36
C PRO A 418 9.54 -9.28 -19.39
N PRO A 419 9.35 -8.79 -20.62
CA PRO A 419 10.38 -8.87 -21.64
C PRO A 419 11.63 -8.13 -21.15
N LEU A 420 12.80 -8.73 -21.39
CA LEU A 420 14.07 -8.09 -21.04
C LEU A 420 14.13 -6.69 -21.67
N PRO A 421 14.57 -5.67 -20.91
CA PRO A 421 14.79 -4.33 -21.45
C PRO A 421 15.68 -4.43 -22.70
N LYS A 422 15.24 -3.82 -23.80
CA LYS A 422 16.07 -3.75 -25.00
C LYS A 422 17.24 -2.83 -24.69
N PHE A 423 18.46 -3.32 -24.87
CA PHE A 423 19.65 -2.48 -24.77
C PHE A 423 19.60 -1.44 -25.89
N ASP A 424 19.30 -0.20 -25.53
CA ASP A 424 19.37 0.92 -26.45
C ASP A 424 20.80 1.48 -26.47
N PHE A 425 21.38 1.53 -27.66
CA PHE A 425 22.71 2.09 -27.91
C PHE A 425 22.63 3.29 -28.86
N GLU A 426 21.47 3.93 -29.02
CA GLU A 426 21.26 5.12 -29.87
C GLU A 426 22.31 6.20 -29.62
N ASN A 427 22.66 6.44 -28.36
CA ASN A 427 23.65 7.43 -27.94
C ASN A 427 25.12 6.97 -28.09
N CYS A 428 25.38 5.70 -28.40
CA CYS A 428 26.72 5.12 -28.47
C CYS A 428 26.87 4.12 -29.64
N PRO A 429 26.99 4.60 -30.89
CA PRO A 429 27.08 3.73 -32.07
C PRO A 429 28.33 2.83 -32.09
N VAL A 430 29.39 3.22 -31.37
CA VAL A 430 30.60 2.39 -31.21
C VAL A 430 30.30 1.17 -30.33
N LEU A 431 29.59 1.38 -29.23
CA LEU A 431 29.19 0.31 -28.31
C LEU A 431 28.17 -0.62 -28.97
N ALA A 432 27.22 -0.07 -29.75
CA ALA A 432 26.27 -0.86 -30.53
C ALA A 432 26.98 -1.86 -31.47
N LYS A 433 27.99 -1.39 -32.21
CA LYS A 433 28.78 -2.25 -33.12
C LYS A 433 29.58 -3.31 -32.38
N GLU A 434 30.11 -2.96 -31.21
CA GLU A 434 30.88 -3.89 -30.39
C GLU A 434 29.98 -4.94 -29.73
N TYR A 435 28.79 -4.55 -29.27
CA TYR A 435 27.76 -5.44 -28.77
C TYR A 435 27.37 -6.48 -29.83
N GLU A 436 27.11 -6.05 -31.06
CA GLU A 436 26.80 -6.96 -32.18
C GLU A 436 27.99 -7.87 -32.54
N ARG A 437 29.24 -7.37 -32.44
CA ARG A 437 30.43 -8.20 -32.62
C ARG A 437 30.51 -9.32 -31.57
N VAL A 438 30.32 -8.98 -30.30
CA VAL A 438 30.36 -9.92 -29.17
C VAL A 438 29.22 -10.92 -29.25
N ARG A 439 28.00 -10.45 -29.54
CA ARG A 439 26.82 -11.29 -29.76
C ARG A 439 27.03 -12.29 -30.90
N ALA A 440 27.74 -11.89 -31.95
CA ALA A 440 28.12 -12.77 -33.05
C ALA A 440 29.37 -13.64 -32.77
N GLY A 441 29.95 -13.58 -31.57
CA GLY A 441 31.12 -14.38 -31.18
C GLY A 441 32.40 -14.07 -31.96
N LYS A 442 32.46 -12.93 -32.68
CA LYS A 442 33.65 -12.57 -33.47
C LYS A 442 34.78 -12.13 -32.53
N PRO A 443 36.05 -12.44 -32.78
CA PRO A 443 37.15 -11.95 -31.94
C PRO A 443 37.30 -10.42 -32.04
N PRO A 444 37.90 -9.75 -31.04
CA PRO A 444 38.13 -8.30 -31.08
C PRO A 444 39.11 -7.94 -32.22
N VAL A 445 38.91 -6.77 -32.82
CA VAL A 445 39.82 -6.24 -33.84
C VAL A 445 41.18 -6.01 -33.18
N ARG A 446 42.22 -6.67 -33.68
CA ARG A 446 43.59 -6.45 -33.20
C ARG A 446 43.99 -5.02 -33.54
N ILE A 447 44.40 -4.26 -32.52
CA ILE A 447 45.00 -2.95 -32.72
C ILE A 447 46.37 -3.18 -33.37
N ASP A 448 46.55 -2.65 -34.58
CA ASP A 448 47.83 -2.71 -35.27
C ASP A 448 48.81 -1.70 -34.66
N PHE A 449 49.70 -2.21 -33.81
CA PHE A 449 50.78 -1.44 -33.18
C PHE A 449 52.02 -1.33 -34.09
N GLU A 450 52.20 -2.25 -35.03
CA GLU A 450 53.43 -2.32 -35.83
C GLU A 450 53.41 -1.31 -36.97
N SER A 451 52.31 -1.19 -37.73
CA SER A 451 52.27 -0.27 -38.87
C SER A 451 52.08 1.21 -38.48
N ARG A 452 51.44 1.46 -37.32
CA ARG A 452 51.15 2.81 -36.83
C ARG A 452 52.36 3.49 -36.21
N TYR A 453 53.12 2.77 -35.39
CA TYR A 453 54.21 3.34 -34.59
C TYR A 453 55.59 3.10 -35.18
N LYS A 454 55.75 2.17 -36.13
CA LYS A 454 57.01 1.94 -36.84
C LYS A 454 57.13 2.91 -38.02
N LEU A 455 58.24 3.65 -38.03
CA LEU A 455 58.61 4.55 -39.12
C LEU A 455 59.40 3.75 -40.16
N GLU A 456 58.76 3.41 -41.28
CA GLU A 456 59.40 2.72 -42.39
C GLU A 456 59.68 3.72 -43.52
N LEU A 457 60.92 3.71 -44.02
CA LEU A 457 61.32 4.54 -45.16
C LEU A 457 60.47 4.21 -46.39
N PRO A 458 60.25 5.18 -47.30
CA PRO A 458 59.61 4.89 -48.58
C PRO A 458 60.31 3.72 -49.28
N PRO A 459 59.55 2.75 -49.83
CA PRO A 459 60.13 1.61 -50.53
C PRO A 459 61.12 2.06 -51.60
N ALA A 460 62.17 1.27 -51.86
CA ALA A 460 63.23 1.63 -52.81
C ALA A 460 62.69 2.01 -54.21
N SER A 461 61.55 1.44 -54.61
CA SER A 461 60.83 1.74 -55.85
C SER A 461 60.16 3.11 -55.92
N LYS A 462 59.89 3.76 -54.78
CA LYS A 462 59.25 5.08 -54.67
C LYS A 462 60.20 6.19 -54.23
N LYS A 463 61.52 5.96 -54.26
CA LYS A 463 62.52 6.97 -53.86
C LYS A 463 62.57 8.19 -54.77
N ASN A 464 62.14 8.07 -56.02
CA ASN A 464 62.10 9.20 -56.97
C ASN A 464 60.73 9.89 -57.01
N ASP A 465 59.77 9.44 -56.18
CA ASP A 465 58.42 10.00 -56.09
C ASP A 465 58.37 11.06 -54.98
N ASP A 466 58.28 12.33 -55.38
CA ASP A 466 58.18 13.49 -54.48
C ASP A 466 56.94 13.41 -53.56
N ALA A 467 55.82 12.85 -54.05
CA ALA A 467 54.61 12.73 -53.25
C ALA A 467 54.77 11.73 -52.10
N ALA A 468 55.47 10.61 -52.34
CA ALA A 468 55.77 9.61 -51.33
C ALA A 468 56.66 10.17 -50.21
N TRP A 469 57.65 11.00 -50.55
CA TRP A 469 58.51 11.67 -49.56
C TRP A 469 57.77 12.73 -48.76
N LYS A 470 56.87 13.51 -49.39
CA LYS A 470 56.00 14.47 -48.68
C LYS A 470 55.09 13.76 -47.67
N GLN A 471 54.46 12.66 -48.06
CA GLN A 471 53.62 11.86 -47.14
C GLN A 471 54.44 11.24 -46.00
N TYR A 472 55.64 10.74 -46.29
CA TYR A 472 56.56 10.23 -45.28
C TYR A 472 56.97 11.32 -44.29
N LEU A 473 57.36 12.51 -44.76
CA LEU A 473 57.71 13.65 -43.92
C LEU A 473 56.53 14.05 -43.01
N GLN A 474 55.31 14.15 -43.57
CA GLN A 474 54.11 14.43 -42.78
C GLN A 474 53.79 13.34 -41.74
N LYS A 475 54.04 12.05 -42.05
CA LYS A 475 53.91 10.95 -41.06
C LYS A 475 54.94 11.11 -39.93
N ASN A 476 56.20 11.44 -40.26
CA ASN A 476 57.26 11.67 -39.28
C ASN A 476 56.99 12.88 -38.40
N GLN A 477 56.56 14.01 -38.97
CA GLN A 477 56.19 15.20 -38.21
C GLN A 477 55.07 14.89 -37.21
N ARG A 478 54.02 14.18 -37.64
CA ARG A 478 52.94 13.72 -36.75
C ARG A 478 53.46 12.80 -35.64
N SER A 479 54.32 11.85 -35.99
CA SER A 479 54.93 10.94 -35.01
C SER A 479 55.81 11.68 -34.00
N LEU A 480 56.57 12.69 -34.42
CA LEU A 480 57.40 13.50 -33.54
C LEU A 480 56.53 14.29 -32.56
N GLN A 481 55.48 14.96 -33.06
CA GLN A 481 54.54 15.69 -32.22
C GLN A 481 53.86 14.76 -31.20
N GLN A 482 53.45 13.56 -31.63
CA GLN A 482 52.90 12.56 -30.71
C GLN A 482 53.90 12.17 -29.61
N LYS A 483 55.18 11.99 -29.94
CA LYS A 483 56.21 11.65 -28.95
C LYS A 483 56.52 12.81 -27.99
N MET A 484 56.44 14.05 -28.46
CA MET A 484 56.53 15.23 -27.59
C MET A 484 55.37 15.26 -26.57
N ILE A 485 54.14 15.06 -27.03
CA ILE A 485 52.95 14.98 -26.16
C ILE A 485 53.06 13.79 -25.18
N GLU A 486 53.56 12.64 -25.65
CA GLU A 486 53.77 11.47 -24.78
C GLU A 486 54.79 11.77 -23.68
N LEU A 487 55.86 12.50 -23.99
CA LEU A 487 56.86 12.92 -23.00
C LEU A 487 56.25 13.88 -21.96
N GLU A 488 55.48 14.88 -22.41
CA GLU A 488 54.75 15.80 -21.52
C GLU A 488 53.76 15.04 -20.62
N ASN A 489 53.00 14.10 -21.19
CA ASN A 489 52.08 13.26 -20.44
C ASN A 489 52.78 12.37 -19.41
N LEU A 490 53.94 11.80 -19.76
CA LEU A 490 54.76 11.01 -18.83
C LEU A 490 55.34 11.87 -17.71
N GLU A 491 55.75 13.11 -18.01
CA GLU A 491 56.19 14.06 -16.99
C GLU A 491 55.06 14.41 -16.02
N MET A 492 53.85 14.67 -16.54
CA MET A 492 52.66 14.90 -15.72
C MET A 492 52.29 13.68 -14.87
N MET A 493 52.32 12.48 -15.47
CA MET A 493 52.04 11.22 -14.78
C MET A 493 53.07 10.92 -13.69
N SER A 494 54.34 11.19 -13.93
CA SER A 494 55.39 11.02 -12.92
C SER A 494 55.19 11.97 -11.73
N LYS A 495 54.80 13.23 -12.00
CA LYS A 495 54.56 14.25 -10.97
C LYS A 495 53.29 13.99 -10.15
N GLN A 496 52.17 13.63 -10.78
CA GLN A 496 50.85 13.59 -10.13
C GLN A 496 50.27 12.18 -9.98
N GLY A 497 50.74 11.22 -10.78
CA GLY A 497 50.20 9.86 -10.83
C GLY A 497 50.23 9.13 -9.48
N PRO A 498 51.34 9.13 -8.71
CA PRO A 498 51.37 8.42 -7.43
C PRO A 498 50.36 8.93 -6.40
N GLU A 499 50.08 10.23 -6.36
CA GLU A 499 49.08 10.81 -5.47
C GLU A 499 47.66 10.46 -5.94
N LEU A 500 47.39 10.60 -7.25
CA LEU A 500 46.09 10.27 -7.85
C LEU A 500 45.75 8.78 -7.65
N TRP A 501 46.73 7.89 -7.80
CA TRP A 501 46.54 6.45 -7.55
C TRP A 501 46.27 6.14 -6.08
N ARG A 502 46.95 6.81 -5.14
CA ARG A 502 46.66 6.67 -3.71
C ARG A 502 45.25 7.13 -3.38
N GLN A 503 44.81 8.27 -3.92
CA GLN A 503 43.44 8.74 -3.77
C GLN A 503 42.42 7.77 -4.37
N ASN A 504 42.70 7.21 -5.55
CA ASN A 504 41.83 6.22 -6.18
C ASN A 504 41.72 4.94 -5.34
N ASN A 505 42.84 4.43 -4.83
CA ASN A 505 42.84 3.27 -3.94
C ASN A 505 42.04 3.54 -2.67
N HIS A 506 42.20 4.72 -2.06
CA HIS A 506 41.40 5.10 -0.89
C HIS A 506 39.89 5.12 -1.20
N ARG A 507 39.49 5.64 -2.37
CA ARG A 507 38.09 5.59 -2.81
C ARG A 507 37.58 4.14 -2.98
N LEU A 508 38.42 3.25 -3.52
CA LEU A 508 38.09 1.83 -3.67
C LEU A 508 37.98 1.12 -2.31
N GLU A 509 38.83 1.43 -1.35
CA GLU A 509 38.75 0.89 0.02
C GLU A 509 37.47 1.32 0.74
N VAL A 510 37.08 2.58 0.60
CA VAL A 510 35.80 3.10 1.13
C VAL A 510 34.62 2.38 0.46
N PHE A 511 34.67 2.21 -0.86
CA PHE A 511 33.63 1.48 -1.59
C PHE A 511 33.53 0.01 -1.13
N LEU A 512 34.66 -0.68 -1.00
CA LEU A 512 34.71 -2.06 -0.49
C LEU A 512 34.10 -2.16 0.90
N THR A 513 34.48 -1.25 1.81
CA THR A 513 33.95 -1.22 3.18
C THR A 513 32.43 -1.02 3.19
N ARG A 514 31.91 -0.12 2.34
CA ARG A 514 30.46 0.08 2.19
C ARG A 514 29.76 -1.17 1.67
N MET A 515 30.31 -1.82 0.64
CA MET A 515 29.73 -3.03 0.08
C MET A 515 29.75 -4.20 1.08
N GLN A 516 30.82 -4.34 1.85
CA GLN A 516 30.91 -5.34 2.92
C GLN A 516 29.87 -5.08 4.02
N LYS A 517 29.67 -3.81 4.41
CA LYS A 517 28.65 -3.45 5.39
C LYS A 517 27.24 -3.81 4.91
N LEU A 518 26.91 -3.47 3.66
CA LEU A 518 25.62 -3.83 3.06
C LEU A 518 25.41 -5.35 3.01
N ALA A 519 26.45 -6.10 2.63
CA ALA A 519 26.37 -7.56 2.62
C ALA A 519 26.14 -8.14 4.03
N GLN A 520 26.77 -7.55 5.05
CA GLN A 520 26.56 -7.95 6.44
C GLN A 520 25.13 -7.63 6.91
N GLU A 521 24.62 -6.42 6.65
CA GLU A 521 23.24 -6.02 6.99
C GLU A 521 22.21 -6.97 6.36
N GLN A 522 22.38 -7.31 5.08
CA GLN A 522 21.51 -8.28 4.41
C GLN A 522 21.60 -9.68 5.02
N ASN A 523 22.79 -10.12 5.43
CA ASN A 523 22.95 -11.40 6.11
C ASN A 523 22.28 -11.42 7.49
N GLU A 524 22.33 -10.31 8.23
CA GLU A 524 21.64 -10.16 9.52
C GLU A 524 20.11 -10.25 9.36
N GLU A 525 19.55 -9.60 8.32
CA GLU A 525 18.11 -9.73 8.00
C GLU A 525 17.72 -11.16 7.59
N ILE A 526 18.55 -11.83 6.77
CA ILE A 526 18.34 -13.24 6.42
C ILE A 526 18.35 -14.12 7.67
N GLU A 527 19.30 -13.90 8.58
CA GLU A 527 19.37 -14.65 9.84
C GLU A 527 18.16 -14.40 10.73
N LYS A 528 17.67 -13.17 10.83
CA LYS A 528 16.47 -12.81 11.60
C LYS A 528 15.26 -13.58 11.09
N VAL A 529 14.98 -13.50 9.78
CA VAL A 529 13.87 -14.23 9.14
C VAL A 529 14.01 -15.75 9.35
N ASN A 530 15.22 -16.29 9.23
CA ASN A 530 15.46 -17.72 9.46
C ASN A 530 15.22 -18.13 10.92
N ARG A 531 15.59 -17.29 11.89
CA ARG A 531 15.34 -17.53 13.32
C ARG A 531 13.85 -17.53 13.64
N GLU A 532 13.13 -16.52 13.15
CA GLU A 532 11.68 -16.41 13.29
C GLU A 532 10.98 -17.62 12.67
N ARG A 533 11.29 -17.95 11.41
CA ARG A 533 10.72 -19.12 10.72
C ARG A 533 10.96 -20.41 11.48
N LYS A 534 12.19 -20.62 11.98
CA LYS A 534 12.54 -21.79 12.78
C LYS A 534 11.70 -21.85 14.06
N TYR A 535 11.55 -20.74 14.78
CA TYR A 535 10.77 -20.69 16.00
C TYR A 535 9.29 -21.05 15.75
N HIS A 536 8.68 -20.46 14.71
CA HIS A 536 7.30 -20.76 14.34
C HIS A 536 7.13 -22.23 13.99
N GLN A 537 7.95 -22.78 13.10
CA GLN A 537 7.85 -24.19 12.69
C GLN A 537 8.06 -25.15 13.86
N GLN A 538 9.03 -24.89 14.73
CA GLN A 538 9.27 -25.71 15.91
C GLN A 538 8.11 -25.66 16.91
N THR A 539 7.44 -24.51 17.04
CA THR A 539 6.25 -24.38 17.89
C THR A 539 5.08 -25.17 17.32
N THR A 540 4.80 -25.01 16.02
CA THR A 540 3.76 -25.77 15.30
C THR A 540 4.04 -27.28 15.31
N ALA A 541 5.30 -27.72 15.34
CA ALA A 541 5.66 -29.13 15.44
C ALA A 541 5.06 -29.83 16.68
N TYR A 542 4.96 -29.13 17.81
CA TYR A 542 4.35 -29.69 19.02
C TYR A 542 2.87 -29.98 18.82
N GLU A 543 2.14 -29.03 18.22
CA GLU A 543 0.72 -29.16 17.90
C GLU A 543 0.49 -30.26 16.87
N LEU A 544 1.30 -30.29 15.80
CA LEU A 544 1.22 -31.31 14.76
C LEU A 544 1.46 -32.72 15.33
N ASN A 545 2.43 -32.88 16.22
CA ASN A 545 2.68 -34.16 16.88
C ASN A 545 1.53 -34.56 17.81
N ALA A 546 0.96 -33.61 18.57
CA ALA A 546 -0.21 -33.88 19.41
C ALA A 546 -1.42 -34.34 18.59
N LEU A 547 -1.73 -33.64 17.49
CA LEU A 547 -2.80 -34.00 16.56
C LEU A 547 -2.53 -35.34 15.88
N SER A 548 -1.28 -35.63 15.49
CA SER A 548 -0.90 -36.91 14.90
C SER A 548 -1.09 -38.06 15.89
N GLN A 549 -0.77 -37.86 17.17
CA GLN A 549 -1.01 -38.84 18.22
C GLN A 549 -2.49 -39.05 18.47
N GLU A 550 -3.29 -37.98 18.56
CA GLU A 550 -4.73 -38.07 18.71
C GLU A 550 -5.38 -38.83 17.54
N TRP A 551 -4.99 -38.51 16.31
CA TRP A 551 -5.43 -39.23 15.11
C TRP A 551 -5.10 -40.72 15.18
N ARG A 552 -3.88 -41.08 15.57
CA ARG A 552 -3.49 -42.50 15.75
C ARG A 552 -4.36 -43.20 16.80
N GLN A 553 -4.64 -42.54 17.93
CA GLN A 553 -5.51 -43.09 18.97
C GLN A 553 -6.94 -43.28 18.49
N LEU A 554 -7.50 -42.32 17.75
CA LEU A 554 -8.83 -42.42 17.15
C LEU A 554 -8.91 -43.56 16.13
N CYS A 555 -7.90 -43.72 15.28
CA CYS A 555 -7.81 -44.83 14.33
C CYS A 555 -7.78 -46.19 15.06
N LEU A 556 -6.97 -46.33 16.11
CA LEU A 556 -6.92 -47.55 16.92
C LEU A 556 -8.26 -47.84 17.59
N LYS A 557 -8.88 -46.83 18.21
CA LYS A 557 -10.19 -46.97 18.85
C LYS A 557 -11.28 -47.35 17.85
N ASN A 558 -11.26 -46.79 16.64
CA ASN A 558 -12.18 -47.18 15.58
C ASN A 558 -11.98 -48.64 15.15
N MET A 559 -10.73 -49.09 15.02
CA MET A 559 -10.42 -50.50 14.73
C MET A 559 -10.90 -51.44 15.87
N GLU A 560 -10.71 -51.05 17.13
CA GLU A 560 -11.19 -51.79 18.29
C GLU A 560 -12.73 -51.88 18.33
N ILE A 561 -13.42 -50.77 18.05
CA ILE A 561 -14.89 -50.73 17.97
C ILE A 561 -15.37 -51.64 16.83
N GLN A 562 -14.77 -51.54 15.63
CA GLN A 562 -15.13 -52.41 14.50
C GLN A 562 -14.91 -53.89 14.84
N SER A 563 -13.79 -54.23 15.47
CA SER A 563 -13.52 -55.60 15.93
C SER A 563 -14.55 -56.07 16.96
N ALA A 564 -14.90 -55.23 17.95
CA ALA A 564 -15.91 -55.55 18.95
C ALA A 564 -17.31 -55.71 18.33
N CYS A 565 -17.68 -54.88 17.35
CA CYS A 565 -18.92 -55.02 16.58
C CYS A 565 -19.00 -56.38 15.89
N VAL A 566 -17.94 -56.80 15.20
CA VAL A 566 -17.89 -58.12 14.54
C VAL A 566 -18.04 -59.27 15.54
N VAL A 567 -17.42 -59.17 16.73
CA VAL A 567 -17.58 -60.19 17.80
C VAL A 567 -19.01 -60.20 18.36
N LEU A 568 -19.66 -59.05 18.49
CA LEU A 568 -21.05 -58.98 18.96
C LEU A 568 -22.02 -59.50 17.89
N GLU A 569 -21.82 -59.16 16.63
CA GLU A 569 -22.60 -59.65 15.49
C GLU A 569 -22.55 -61.17 15.40
N THR A 570 -21.35 -61.76 15.48
CA THR A 570 -21.19 -63.22 15.48
C THR A 570 -21.87 -63.91 16.67
N LYS A 571 -21.84 -63.30 17.87
CA LYS A 571 -22.60 -63.79 19.04
C LYS A 571 -24.11 -63.68 18.84
N ILE A 572 -24.59 -62.57 18.28
CA ILE A 572 -26.01 -62.36 17.97
C ILE A 572 -26.47 -63.42 16.96
N ASP A 573 -25.68 -63.68 15.92
CA ASP A 573 -25.99 -64.70 14.92
C ASP A 573 -26.00 -66.11 15.51
N ALA A 574 -25.08 -66.41 16.45
CA ALA A 574 -25.10 -67.67 17.19
C ALA A 574 -26.38 -67.81 18.04
N PHE A 575 -26.79 -66.76 18.76
CA PHE A 575 -28.03 -66.77 19.54
C PHE A 575 -29.28 -66.86 18.65
N LYS A 576 -29.29 -66.19 17.49
CA LYS A 576 -30.36 -66.32 16.49
C LYS A 576 -30.49 -67.76 16.02
N LYS A 577 -29.37 -68.45 15.75
CA LYS A 577 -29.37 -69.89 15.39
C LYS A 577 -29.89 -70.77 16.52
N GLU A 578 -29.40 -70.60 17.75
CA GLU A 578 -29.86 -71.38 18.92
C GLU A 578 -31.37 -71.19 19.18
N ALA A 579 -31.87 -69.97 19.02
CA ALA A 579 -33.28 -69.69 19.20
C ALA A 579 -34.15 -70.26 18.06
N ALA A 580 -33.66 -70.23 16.81
CA ALA A 580 -34.31 -70.92 15.70
C ALA A 580 -34.38 -72.45 15.93
N GLU A 581 -33.31 -73.06 16.46
CA GLU A 581 -33.27 -74.48 16.84
C GLU A 581 -34.26 -74.81 17.97
N ARG A 582 -34.52 -73.87 18.88
CA ARG A 582 -35.54 -73.98 19.95
C ARG A 582 -36.95 -73.60 19.50
N GLY A 583 -37.16 -73.29 18.21
CA GLY A 583 -38.46 -72.94 17.65
C GLY A 583 -38.96 -71.54 18.02
N TRP A 584 -38.07 -70.65 18.47
CA TRP A 584 -38.40 -69.25 18.79
C TRP A 584 -38.09 -68.38 17.57
N ASN A 585 -39.13 -67.95 16.84
CA ASN A 585 -38.97 -67.05 15.72
C ASN A 585 -38.76 -65.61 16.23
N LEU A 586 -37.50 -65.15 16.27
CA LEU A 586 -37.13 -63.83 16.78
C LEU A 586 -37.50 -62.67 15.84
N GLU A 587 -37.68 -62.92 14.55
CA GLU A 587 -38.03 -61.88 13.57
C GLU A 587 -39.47 -61.38 13.78
N GLU A 588 -40.39 -62.26 14.18
CA GLU A 588 -41.80 -61.93 14.43
C GLU A 588 -42.00 -61.07 15.70
N LYS A 589 -41.08 -61.16 16.67
CA LYS A 589 -41.12 -60.33 17.89
C LYS A 589 -40.43 -58.97 17.73
N LEU A 590 -39.44 -58.85 16.84
CA LEU A 590 -38.75 -57.59 16.61
C LEU A 590 -39.64 -56.55 15.90
N GLU A 591 -40.52 -56.99 15.00
CA GLU A 591 -41.54 -56.12 14.37
C GLU A 591 -42.61 -55.61 15.37
N SER A 592 -42.83 -56.33 16.48
CA SER A 592 -43.78 -55.94 17.53
C SER A 592 -43.21 -54.95 18.56
N ALA A 593 -41.90 -54.75 18.60
CA ALA A 593 -41.23 -53.89 19.56
C ALA A 593 -41.06 -52.47 19.01
N LYS A 594 -41.95 -51.55 19.41
CA LYS A 594 -41.78 -50.11 19.15
C LYS A 594 -40.43 -49.61 19.71
N PRO A 595 -39.64 -48.83 18.95
CA PRO A 595 -38.41 -48.24 19.47
C PRO A 595 -38.75 -47.26 20.59
N LEU A 596 -38.09 -47.42 21.75
CA LEU A 596 -38.13 -46.41 22.80
C LEU A 596 -37.54 -45.10 22.24
N GLN A 597 -38.32 -44.03 22.28
CA GLN A 597 -37.82 -42.69 21.99
C GLN A 597 -36.74 -42.31 23.01
N PRO A 598 -35.61 -41.74 22.58
CA PRO A 598 -34.59 -41.24 23.50
C PRO A 598 -35.14 -40.00 24.22
N GLN A 599 -34.95 -39.96 25.55
CA GLN A 599 -35.11 -38.74 26.36
C GLN A 599 -33.86 -37.87 26.29
#